data_AF-A0A5J4NYR2-F1
#
_entry.id   AF-A0A5J4NYR2-F1
#
_cell.length_a   1.000
_cell.length_b   1.000
_cell.length_c   1.000
_cell.angle_alpha   90.00
_cell.angle_beta   90.00
_cell.angle_gamma   90.00
#
_symmetry.space_group_name_H-M   'P 1'
#
loop_
_entity.id
_entity.type
_entity.pdbx_description
1 polymer ?
#
loop_
_entity_poly.entity_id
_entity_poly.type
_entity_poly.pdbx_seq_one_letter_code
_entity_poly.pdbx_strand_id
1 'polypeptide(L)'
;MASERRAQISISDIAVIGNVKHLKDTFNRHLHFDVVKDRNVATPRDFYQALAHTVWDQLCSLWIRTQQFYRKFDPKVSAVYFLNEHLPNFDSTFWTLAI
;
A
#
# COMPACT_ATOMS: atom_id res chain seq x y z
N MET A 1 24.47 16.24 -15.08
CA MET A 1 24.79 14.80 -14.96
C MET A 1 23.69 14.10 -14.16
N ALA A 2 22.68 13.59 -14.88
CA ALA A 2 21.75 12.51 -14.54
C ALA A 2 21.09 12.45 -13.14
N SER A 3 20.03 13.25 -12.93
CA SER A 3 19.02 13.04 -11.88
C SER A 3 17.81 12.21 -12.40
N GLU A 4 17.98 11.43 -13.46
CA GLU A 4 16.86 10.83 -14.21
C GLU A 4 16.49 9.39 -13.81
N ARG A 5 17.02 8.84 -12.71
CA ARG A 5 16.82 7.41 -12.38
C ARG A 5 16.24 7.11 -11.01
N ARG A 6 15.24 7.88 -10.55
CA ARG A 6 14.53 7.56 -9.29
C ARG A 6 13.02 7.80 -9.38
N ALA A 7 12.35 7.22 -10.36
CA ALA A 7 10.87 7.25 -10.37
C ALA A 7 10.21 6.11 -11.14
N GLN A 8 10.92 5.00 -11.33
CA GLN A 8 10.34 3.86 -12.07
C GLN A 8 10.62 2.54 -11.36
N ILE A 9 10.20 2.45 -10.10
CA ILE A 9 9.60 1.20 -9.61
C ILE A 9 8.20 1.12 -10.21
N SER A 10 8.14 0.99 -11.54
CA SER A 10 6.91 0.65 -12.22
C SER A 10 6.63 -0.81 -11.89
N ILE A 11 5.94 -1.03 -10.77
CA ILE A 11 5.19 -2.26 -10.60
C ILE A 11 3.97 -2.14 -11.52
N SER A 12 4.24 -2.13 -12.83
CA SER A 12 3.26 -2.10 -13.92
C SER A 12 2.37 -3.34 -13.88
N ASP A 13 2.87 -4.41 -13.23
CA ASP A 13 2.33 -5.76 -13.28
C ASP A 13 1.59 -6.22 -12.01
N ILE A 14 1.31 -5.33 -11.05
CA ILE A 14 0.17 -5.60 -10.16
C ILE A 14 -1.09 -5.30 -10.97
N ALA A 15 -1.43 -6.26 -11.82
CA ALA A 15 -2.71 -6.33 -12.47
C ALA A 15 -3.75 -6.42 -11.36
N VAL A 16 -4.46 -5.31 -11.16
CA VAL A 16 -5.68 -5.24 -10.33
C VAL A 16 -6.79 -6.11 -10.94
N ILE A 17 -6.54 -6.72 -12.11
CA ILE A 17 -7.34 -7.77 -12.73
C ILE A 17 -7.30 -8.98 -11.79
N GLY A 18 -8.21 -8.97 -10.83
CA GLY A 18 -8.33 -9.93 -9.74
C GLY A 18 -8.60 -11.32 -10.27
N ASN A 19 -7.53 -12.05 -10.54
CA ASN A 19 -7.63 -13.49 -10.72
C ASN A 19 -7.85 -14.11 -9.34
N VAL A 20 -8.98 -14.81 -9.17
CA VAL A 20 -9.32 -15.55 -7.95
C VAL A 20 -8.18 -16.49 -7.54
N LYS A 21 -7.41 -17.01 -8.52
CA LYS A 21 -6.22 -17.82 -8.26
C LYS A 21 -5.13 -17.03 -7.53
N HIS A 22 -4.79 -15.83 -8.03
CA HIS A 22 -3.78 -14.97 -7.40
C HIS A 22 -4.19 -14.57 -5.98
N LEU A 23 -5.46 -14.23 -5.77
CA LEU A 23 -5.96 -13.89 -4.44
C LEU A 23 -5.80 -15.06 -3.46
N LYS A 24 -6.11 -16.30 -3.89
CA LYS A 24 -5.92 -17.50 -3.07
C LYS A 24 -4.44 -17.75 -2.76
N ASP A 25 -3.55 -17.56 -3.73
CA ASP A 25 -2.12 -17.76 -3.54
C ASP A 25 -1.53 -16.72 -2.56
N THR A 26 -1.89 -15.44 -2.71
CA THR A 26 -1.48 -14.37 -1.78
C THR A 26 -2.06 -14.61 -0.39
N PHE A 27 -3.32 -15.05 -0.29
CA PHE A 27 -3.94 -15.39 0.99
C PHE A 27 -3.22 -16.53 1.71
N ASN A 28 -2.90 -17.61 1.01
CA ASN A 28 -2.14 -18.72 1.58
C ASN A 28 -0.74 -18.24 2.01
N ARG A 29 -0.11 -17.34 1.25
CA ARG A 29 1.17 -16.73 1.63
C ARG A 29 1.06 -15.98 2.97
N HIS A 30 0.07 -15.10 3.14
CA HIS A 30 -0.08 -14.36 4.40
C HIS A 30 -0.45 -15.26 5.58
N LEU A 31 -1.24 -16.32 5.34
CA LEU A 31 -1.54 -17.32 6.38
C LEU A 31 -0.27 -18.06 6.86
N HIS A 32 0.61 -18.45 5.93
CA HIS A 32 1.84 -19.18 6.26
C HIS A 32 2.98 -18.30 6.77
N PHE A 33 3.16 -17.08 6.25
CA PHE A 33 4.32 -16.25 6.57
C PHE A 33 4.06 -15.21 7.65
N ASP A 34 2.87 -14.58 7.68
CA ASP A 34 2.58 -13.56 8.68
C ASP A 34 1.97 -14.17 9.93
N VAL A 35 0.98 -15.04 9.75
CA VAL A 35 0.29 -15.71 10.87
C VAL A 35 1.07 -16.95 11.34
N VAL A 36 1.98 -17.47 10.51
CA VAL A 36 2.82 -18.66 10.81
C VAL A 36 1.97 -19.86 11.22
N LYS A 37 0.86 -20.08 10.50
CA LYS A 37 -0.06 -21.18 10.77
C LYS A 37 -0.39 -21.94 9.49
N ASP A 38 -0.49 -23.26 9.65
CA ASP A 38 -1.03 -24.12 8.63
C ASP A 38 -2.55 -24.14 8.68
N ARG A 39 -3.17 -24.50 7.55
CA ARG A 39 -4.63 -24.54 7.38
C ARG A 39 -5.36 -25.40 8.43
N ASN A 40 -4.68 -26.39 9.00
CA ASN A 40 -5.25 -27.32 9.98
C ASN A 40 -5.30 -26.73 11.40
N VAL A 41 -4.47 -25.72 11.69
CA VAL A 41 -4.34 -25.10 13.03
C VAL A 41 -4.95 -23.68 13.05
N ALA A 42 -5.21 -23.10 11.88
CA ALA A 42 -5.73 -21.75 11.73
C ALA A 42 -7.16 -21.60 12.31
N THR A 43 -7.32 -20.60 13.18
CA THR A 43 -8.62 -20.21 13.72
C THR A 43 -9.34 -19.22 12.78
N PRO A 44 -10.66 -19.00 12.93
CA PRO A 44 -11.39 -18.00 12.14
C PRO A 44 -10.79 -16.58 12.22
N ARG A 45 -10.21 -16.21 13.37
CA ARG A 45 -9.52 -14.93 13.55
C ARG A 45 -8.27 -14.82 12.68
N ASP A 46 -7.50 -15.90 12.57
CA ASP A 46 -6.29 -15.94 11.76
C ASP A 46 -6.62 -15.78 10.27
N PHE A 47 -7.72 -16.41 9.82
CA PHE A 47 -8.22 -16.23 8.47
C PHE A 47 -8.66 -14.79 8.17
N TYR A 48 -9.30 -14.12 9.14
CA TYR A 48 -9.62 -12.70 9.01
C TYR A 48 -8.36 -11.83 8.84
N GLN A 49 -7.34 -12.08 9.66
CA GLN A 49 -6.10 -11.33 9.62
C GLN A 49 -5.35 -11.55 8.30
N ALA A 50 -5.22 -12.81 7.85
CA ALA A 50 -4.61 -13.13 6.56
C ALA A 50 -5.36 -12.46 5.39
N LEU A 51 -6.70 -12.44 5.42
CA LEU A 51 -7.49 -11.73 4.42
C LEU A 51 -7.26 -10.22 4.47
N ALA A 52 -7.24 -9.62 5.66
CA ALA A 52 -6.98 -8.19 5.81
C ALA A 52 -5.63 -7.78 5.21
N HIS A 53 -4.58 -8.58 5.45
CA HIS A 53 -3.26 -8.35 4.84
C HIS A 53 -3.30 -8.46 3.31
N THR A 54 -4.02 -9.42 2.74
CA THR A 54 -4.15 -9.52 1.28
C THR A 54 -4.79 -8.28 0.64
N VAL A 55 -5.83 -7.73 1.28
CA VAL A 55 -6.52 -6.53 0.79
C VAL A 55 -5.64 -5.29 0.99
N TRP A 56 -4.92 -5.23 2.10
CA TRP A 56 -3.99 -4.14 2.40
C TRP A 56 -2.90 -4.00 1.33
N ASP A 57 -2.29 -5.11 0.90
CA ASP A 57 -1.27 -5.08 -0.16
C ASP A 57 -1.81 -4.49 -1.48
N GLN A 58 -3.06 -4.82 -1.83
CA GLN A 58 -3.73 -4.26 -3.02
C GLN A 58 -3.98 -2.76 -2.87
N LEU A 59 -4.46 -2.33 -1.70
CA LEU A 59 -4.70 -0.92 -1.40
C LEU A 59 -3.41 -0.11 -1.37
N CYS A 60 -2.34 -0.61 -0.74
CA CYS A 60 -1.03 0.05 -0.74
C CYS A 60 -0.50 0.25 -2.15
N SER A 61 -0.69 -0.74 -3.02
CA SER A 61 -0.28 -0.65 -4.42
C SER A 61 -1.04 0.44 -5.18
N LEU A 62 -2.35 0.57 -4.94
CA LEU A 62 -3.19 1.64 -5.50
C LEU A 62 -2.83 3.02 -4.91
N TRP A 63 -2.57 3.08 -3.61
CA TRP A 63 -2.21 4.31 -2.90
C TRP A 63 -0.90 4.88 -3.45
N ILE A 64 0.14 4.05 -3.60
CA ILE A 64 1.42 4.46 -4.16
C ILE A 64 1.24 4.98 -5.59
N ARG A 65 0.45 4.30 -6.43
CA ARG A 65 0.14 4.77 -7.80
C ARG A 65 -0.55 6.12 -7.79
N THR A 66 -1.49 6.32 -6.87
CA THR A 66 -2.22 7.59 -6.70
C THR A 66 -1.28 8.70 -6.27
N GLN A 67 -0.40 8.45 -5.28
CA GLN A 67 0.62 9.41 -4.84
C GLN A 67 1.61 9.76 -5.97
N GLN A 68 2.07 8.77 -6.72
CA GLN A 68 2.95 8.97 -7.88
C GLN A 68 2.26 9.76 -9.00
N PHE A 69 0.96 9.54 -9.24
CA PHE A 69 0.17 10.29 -10.21
C PHE A 69 0.06 11.77 -9.80
N TYR A 70 -0.31 12.03 -8.54
CA TYR A 70 -0.40 13.39 -8.02
C TYR A 70 0.95 14.14 -8.07
N ARG A 71 2.07 13.45 -7.80
CA ARG A 71 3.42 14.04 -7.96
C ARG A 71 3.74 14.47 -9.39
N LYS A 72 3.17 13.82 -10.41
CA LYS A 72 3.51 14.05 -11.83
C LYS A 72 2.63 15.11 -12.51
N PHE A 73 1.36 15.25 -12.14
CA PHE A 73 0.40 16.06 -12.90
C PHE A 73 0.20 17.49 -12.36
N ASP A 74 0.16 17.72 -11.04
CA ASP A 74 0.26 19.07 -10.43
C ASP A 74 0.34 18.96 -8.88
N PRO A 75 1.45 19.36 -8.22
CA PRO A 75 1.61 19.19 -6.77
C PRO A 75 0.76 20.15 -5.93
N LYS A 76 0.14 21.18 -6.51
CA LYS A 76 -0.71 22.13 -5.75
C LYS A 76 -1.98 21.50 -5.18
N VAL A 77 -2.49 20.43 -5.80
CA VAL A 77 -3.71 19.73 -5.36
C VAL A 77 -3.38 18.49 -4.50
N SER A 78 -2.13 17.99 -4.55
CA SER A 78 -1.72 16.84 -3.73
C SER A 78 -1.66 17.14 -2.23
N ALA A 79 -1.59 18.42 -1.89
CA ALA A 79 -1.48 18.93 -0.54
C ALA A 79 -2.71 19.77 -0.17
N VAL A 80 -3.92 19.23 -0.37
CA VAL A 80 -5.10 19.76 0.32
C VAL A 80 -4.98 19.32 1.78
N TYR A 81 -4.24 20.10 2.56
CA TYR A 81 -4.20 19.93 4.00
C TYR A 81 -5.59 20.28 4.54
N PHE A 82 -6.30 19.29 5.08
CA PHE A 82 -7.43 19.57 5.96
C PHE A 82 -6.85 20.24 7.21
N LEU A 83 -6.83 21.57 7.18
CA LEU A 83 -6.48 22.40 8.34
C LEU A 83 -7.61 22.24 9.37
N ASN A 84 -7.49 21.22 10.22
CA ASN A 84 -8.20 21.14 11.48
C ASN A 84 -7.35 21.83 12.55
N GLU A 85 -7.95 22.74 13.29
CA GLU A 85 -7.34 23.72 14.22
C GLU A 85 -6.70 23.12 15.49
N HIS A 86 -6.19 21.88 15.48
CA HIS A 86 -5.94 21.19 16.74
C HIS A 86 -4.71 20.32 16.92
N LEU A 87 -3.59 20.56 16.23
CA LEU A 87 -2.30 19.98 16.66
C LEU A 87 -1.10 20.91 16.35
N PRO A 88 -0.43 21.48 17.37
CA PRO A 88 0.68 22.44 17.19
C PRO A 88 2.01 21.82 16.75
N ASN A 89 2.07 20.50 16.50
CA ASN A 89 3.33 19.78 16.27
C ASN A 89 3.37 18.95 14.97
N PHE A 90 2.41 19.13 14.06
CA PHE A 90 2.40 18.38 12.79
C PHE A 90 3.27 19.07 11.76
N ASP A 91 4.59 18.88 11.88
CA ASP A 91 5.56 19.45 10.94
C ASP A 91 5.41 18.78 9.55
N SER A 92 5.14 19.62 8.55
CA SER A 92 4.95 19.27 7.13
C SER A 92 6.17 18.58 6.48
N THR A 93 7.29 18.53 7.18
CA THR A 93 8.56 17.93 6.76
C THR A 93 8.60 16.40 6.90
N PHE A 94 7.77 15.80 7.77
CA PHE A 94 7.73 14.34 7.92
C PHE A 94 7.16 13.61 6.70
N TRP A 95 6.26 14.26 5.95
CA TRP A 95 5.61 13.68 4.77
C TRP A 95 6.44 13.80 3.50
N THR A 96 7.40 14.73 3.47
CA THR A 96 8.29 14.93 2.31
C THR A 96 9.46 13.94 2.29
N LEU A 97 9.84 13.36 3.44
CA LEU A 97 10.98 12.44 3.55
C LEU A 97 10.63 10.94 3.51
N ALA A 98 9.35 10.58 3.58
CA ALA A 98 8.92 9.17 3.67
C ALA A 98 8.56 8.50 2.32
N ILE A 99 8.83 9.14 1.17
CA ILE A 99 8.64 8.54 -0.17
C ILE A 99 9.73 8.98 -1.14
#